data_AF-A0A383C231-F1
#
_entry.id   AF-A0A383C231-F1
#
_cell.length_a   1.000
_cell.length_b   1.000
_cell.length_c   1.000
_cell.angle_alpha   90.00
_cell.angle_beta   90.00
_cell.angle_gamma   90.00
#
_symmetry.space_group_name_H-M   'P 1'
#
loop_
_entity.id
_entity.type
_entity.pdbx_description
1 polymer ?
#
loop_
_entity_poly.entity_id
_entity_poly.type
_entity_poly.pdbx_seq_one_letter_code
_entity_poly.pdbx_strand_id
1 'polypeptide(L)' 'MYEYNCKILRVVDGDTVDVDIDLGFGIWHHKERIRIYGLDAPESRTRDKVEKVFGKYAKQ' A
#
# COMPACT_ATOMS: atom_id res chain seq x y z
N MET A 1 -15.80 9.88 10.87
CA MET A 1 -14.88 9.00 10.12
C MET A 1 -15.75 7.97 9.44
N TYR A 2 -15.60 7.75 8.13
CA TYR A 2 -16.42 6.80 7.38
C TYR A 2 -15.55 5.62 7.00
N GLU A 3 -16.05 4.42 7.24
CA GLU A 3 -15.38 3.17 6.91
C GLU A 3 -16.02 2.63 5.64
N TYR A 4 -15.20 2.44 4.61
CA TYR A 4 -15.62 1.89 3.32
C TYR A 4 -15.00 0.52 3.15
N ASN A 5 -15.77 -0.41 2.60
CA ASN A 5 -15.23 -1.70 2.22
C ASN A 5 -14.29 -1.51 1.03
N CYS A 6 -13.09 -2.05 1.15
CA CYS A 6 -12.11 -2.05 0.07
C CYS A 6 -11.68 -3.47 -0.26
N LYS A 7 -11.35 -3.69 -1.52
CA LYS A 7 -10.78 -4.95 -2.02
C LYS A 7 -9.33 -4.70 -2.39
N ILE A 8 -8.41 -5.42 -1.76
CA ILE A 8 -6.99 -5.32 -2.08
C ILE A 8 -6.77 -5.99 -3.43
N LEU A 9 -6.25 -5.21 -4.39
CA LEU A 9 -5.88 -5.72 -5.72
C LEU A 9 -4.48 -6.30 -5.69
N ARG A 10 -3.52 -5.54 -5.16
CA ARG A 10 -2.11 -5.90 -5.21
C ARG A 10 -1.34 -5.19 -4.10
N VAL A 11 -0.44 -5.91 -3.45
CA VAL A 11 0.55 -5.34 -2.55
C VAL A 11 1.75 -4.87 -3.39
N VAL A 12 2.06 -3.57 -3.32
CA VAL A 12 3.15 -2.98 -4.11
C VAL A 12 4.45 -3.03 -3.33
N ASP A 13 4.41 -2.51 -2.11
CA ASP A 13 5.52 -2.43 -1.17
C ASP A 13 5.01 -2.77 0.24
N GLY A 14 5.90 -2.84 1.23
CA GLY A 14 5.54 -3.26 2.59
C GLY A 14 4.41 -2.44 3.21
N ASP A 15 4.29 -1.17 2.83
CA ASP A 15 3.32 -0.19 3.35
C ASP A 15 2.36 0.37 2.30
N THR A 16 2.54 0.02 1.02
CA THR A 16 1.77 0.57 -0.11
C THR A 16 0.99 -0.54 -0.80
N VAL A 17 -0.34 -0.38 -0.83
CA VAL A 17 -1.27 -1.33 -1.44
C VAL A 17 -2.14 -0.63 -2.49
N ASP A 18 -2.29 -1.27 -3.64
CA ASP A 18 -3.32 -0.91 -4.62
C ASP A 18 -4.64 -1.56 -4.16
N VAL A 19 -5.69 -0.76 -3.96
CA VAL A 19 -7.02 -1.24 -3.56
C VAL A 19 -8.11 -0.61 -4.41
N ASP A 20 -9.24 -1.32 -4.47
CA ASP A 20 -10.51 -0.80 -4.98
C ASP A 20 -11.42 -0.48 -3.80
N ILE A 21 -11.92 0.74 -3.70
CA ILE A 21 -12.79 1.20 -2.61
C ILE A 21 -14.22 1.30 -3.14
N ASP A 22 -15.15 0.63 -2.47
CA ASP A 22 -16.59 0.80 -2.73
C ASP A 22 -17.12 1.92 -1.83
N LEU A 23 -17.48 3.05 -2.44
CA LEU A 23 -18.09 4.20 -1.73
C LEU A 23 -19.61 4.05 -1.57
N GLY A 24 -20.19 2.98 -2.10
CA GLY A 24 -21.63 2.77 -2.17
C GLY A 24 -22.27 3.46 -3.38
N PHE A 25 -23.60 3.29 -3.52
CA PHE A 25 -24.39 3.92 -4.59
C PHE A 25 -23.92 3.62 -6.03
N GLY A 26 -23.19 2.52 -6.23
CA GLY A 26 -22.62 2.14 -7.53
C GLY A 26 -21.36 2.95 -7.91
N ILE A 27 -20.80 3.72 -6.97
CA ILE A 27 -19.57 4.50 -7.17
C ILE A 27 -18.40 3.72 -6.58
N TRP A 28 -17.51 3.29 -7.47
CA TRP A 28 -16.33 2.52 -7.12
C TRP A 28 -15.09 3.32 -7.51
N HIS A 29 -14.16 3.46 -6.57
CA HIS A 29 -12.83 3.96 -6.86
C HIS A 29 -11.90 2.80 -7.09
N HIS A 30 -11.46 2.64 -8.34
CA HIS A 30 -10.57 1.55 -8.73
C HIS A 30 -9.11 2.01 -8.81
N LYS A 31 -8.18 1.12 -8.42
CA LYS A 31 -6.72 1.32 -8.49
C LYS A 31 -6.20 2.52 -7.69
N GLU A 32 -6.81 2.75 -6.54
CA GLU A 32 -6.28 3.73 -5.58
C GLU A 32 -5.06 3.14 -4.86
N ARG A 33 -3.98 3.91 -4.78
CA ARG A 33 -2.82 3.55 -3.96
C ARG A 33 -2.98 4.13 -2.59
N ILE A 34 -3.09 3.26 -1.60
CA ILE A 34 -3.22 3.65 -0.20
C ILE A 34 -1.95 3.25 0.54
N ARG A 35 -1.46 4.16 1.37
CA ARG A 35 -0.38 3.91 2.32
C ARG A 35 -1.00 3.56 3.68
N ILE A 36 -0.58 2.45 4.27
CA ILE A 36 -1.14 1.96 5.53
C ILE A 36 -0.61 2.85 6.67
N TYR A 37 -1.50 3.63 7.27
CA TYR A 37 -1.13 4.50 8.39
C TYR A 37 -0.73 3.66 9.61
N GLY A 38 0.51 3.81 10.10
CA GLY A 38 1.06 3.04 11.22
C GLY A 38 1.98 1.87 10.82
N LEU A 39 2.12 1.61 9.51
CA LEU A 39 3.13 0.70 8.99
C LEU A 39 4.11 1.51 8.13
N ASP A 40 5.26 1.86 8.70
CA ASP A 40 6.31 2.62 8.00
C ASP A 40 7.37 1.63 7.51
N ALA A 41 7.10 0.99 6.35
CA ALA A 41 8.03 0.05 5.75
C ALA A 41 9.14 0.81 5.03
N PRO A 42 10.42 0.42 5.16
CA PRO A 42 11.51 1.10 4.48
C PRO A 42 11.30 1.06 2.96
N GLU A 43 11.23 2.26 2.37
CA GLU A 43 10.89 2.50 0.97
C GLU A 43 11.93 1.80 0.07
N SER A 44 11.53 0.71 -0.60
CA SER A 44 12.44 -0.10 -1.44
C SER A 44 13.01 0.65 -2.66
N ARG A 45 12.60 1.91 -2.89
CA ARG A 45 13.03 2.76 -4.01
C ARG A 45 13.80 4.03 -3.58
N THR A 46 14.45 4.04 -2.42
CA THR A 46 15.46 5.07 -2.13
C THR A 46 16.82 4.75 -2.77
N ARG A 47 17.54 5.79 -3.19
CA ARG A 47 18.86 5.73 -3.86
C ARG A 47 20.00 5.38 -2.89
N ASP A 48 19.70 5.32 -1.60
CA ASP A 48 20.60 4.96 -0.51
C ASP A 48 20.80 3.44 -0.41
N LYS A 49 22.08 3.04 -0.41
CA LYS A 49 22.48 1.61 -0.45
C LYS A 49 22.15 0.86 0.84
N VAL A 50 21.91 1.55 1.95
CA VAL A 50 21.64 0.97 3.27
C VAL A 50 20.18 0.52 3.40
N GLU A 51 19.21 1.35 3.02
CA GLU A 51 17.78 0.99 3.05
C GLU A 51 17.41 -0.14 2.09
N LYS A 52 18.10 -0.24 0.95
CA LYS A 52 17.94 -1.35 0.00
C LYS A 52 18.26 -2.73 0.58
N VAL A 53 19.15 -2.81 1.57
CA VAL A 53 19.49 -4.07 2.23
C VAL A 53 18.32 -4.52 3.11
N PHE A 54 17.71 -3.59 3.85
CA PHE A 54 16.56 -3.87 4.71
C PHE A 54 15.28 -4.16 3.90
N GLY A 55 15.05 -3.45 2.78
CA GLY A 55 13.92 -3.74 1.88
C GLY A 55 13.98 -5.14 1.24
N LYS A 56 15.18 -5.70 1.03
CA LYS A 56 15.32 -7.09 0.56
C LYS A 56 15.06 -8.14 1.65
N TYR A 57 15.32 -7.82 2.91
CA TYR A 57 15.03 -8.72 4.03
C TYR A 57 13.52 -8.82 4.32
N ALA A 58 12.76 -7.74 4.13
CA ALA A 58 11.30 -7.73 4.32
C ALA A 58 10.51 -8.49 3.23
N LYS A 59 11.20 -9.01 2.21
CA LYS A 59 10.62 -9.75 1.08
C LYS A 59 10.74 -11.27 1.22
N GLN A 60 11.25 -11.77 2.35
CA GLN A 60 11.33 -13.19 2.67
C GLN A 60 10.18 -13.60 3.59
#